data_AF-A0A832LS95-F1
#
_entry.id   AF-A0A832LS95-F1
#
_cell.length_a   1.000
_cell.length_b   1.000
_cell.length_c   1.000
_cell.angle_alpha   90.00
_cell.angle_beta   90.00
_cell.angle_gamma   90.00
#
_symmetry.space_group_name_H-M   'P 1'
#
loop_
_entity.id
_entity.type
_entity.pdbx_description
1 polymer ?
#
loop_
_entity_poly.entity_id
_entity_poly.type
_entity_poly.pdbx_seq_one_letter_code
_entity_poly.pdbx_strand_id
1 'polypeptide(L)'
;MLEALAVAGAVTTALKYAIGRARPFRDRGDGYLLPFRWDDAQWSLPSGHATVAGTIAGVTWARSRCWLLRSAATALVLVVGGARIYSDKHWTSDVLAGTTIGIATGYGLARSEESSHAWLLLPSPGGIRLCAAW
;
A
#
# COMPACT_ATOMS: atom_id res chain seq x y z
N MET A 1 9.76 4.37 1.32
CA MET A 1 8.39 4.95 1.19
C MET A 1 7.95 5.00 -0.26
N LEU A 2 8.66 5.71 -1.15
CA LEU A 2 8.32 5.79 -2.57
C LEU A 2 8.28 4.40 -3.23
N GLU A 3 9.27 3.55 -2.95
CA GLU A 3 9.31 2.17 -3.44
C GLU A 3 8.07 1.38 -3.03
N ALA A 4 7.70 1.43 -1.74
CA ALA A 4 6.49 0.77 -1.24
C ALA A 4 5.20 1.29 -1.90
N LEU A 5 5.11 2.60 -2.17
CA LEU A 5 3.97 3.16 -2.89
C LEU A 5 3.92 2.71 -4.35
N ALA A 6 5.07 2.67 -5.03
CA ALA A 6 5.17 2.20 -6.40
C ALA A 6 4.78 0.72 -6.52
N VAL A 7 5.32 -0.14 -5.65
CA VAL A 7 5.01 -1.57 -5.64
C VAL A 7 3.53 -1.81 -5.30
N ALA A 8 3.03 -1.19 -4.23
CA ALA A 8 1.62 -1.36 -3.83
C ALA A 8 0.66 -0.82 -4.92
N GLY A 9 1.01 0.32 -5.53
CA GLY A 9 0.24 0.92 -6.63
C GLY A 9 0.21 0.02 -7.87
N ALA A 10 1.36 -0.58 -8.24
CA ALA A 10 1.44 -1.52 -9.35
C ALA A 10 0.59 -2.77 -9.10
N VAL A 11 0.71 -3.38 -7.91
CA VAL A 11 -0.10 -4.54 -7.50
C VAL A 11 -1.59 -4.21 -7.55
N THR A 12 -2.01 -3.09 -6.96
CA THR A 12 -3.41 -2.67 -6.97
C THR A 12 -3.92 -2.41 -8.38
N THR A 13 -3.12 -1.80 -9.25
CA THR A 13 -3.50 -1.54 -10.65
C THR A 13 -3.64 -2.84 -11.44
N ALA A 14 -2.70 -3.77 -11.29
CA ALA A 14 -2.77 -5.08 -11.92
C ALA A 14 -4.02 -5.87 -11.48
N LEU A 15 -4.33 -5.86 -10.19
CA LEU A 15 -5.52 -6.53 -9.64
C LEU A 15 -6.81 -5.88 -10.14
N LYS A 16 -6.89 -4.55 -10.21
CA LYS A 16 -8.04 -3.84 -10.80
C LYS A 16 -8.32 -4.31 -12.22
N TYR A 17 -7.28 -4.35 -13.05
CA TYR A 17 -7.40 -4.78 -14.43
C TYR A 17 -7.78 -6.27 -14.55
N ALA A 18 -7.20 -7.13 -13.73
CA ALA A 18 -7.46 -8.56 -13.75
C ALA A 18 -8.86 -8.93 -13.24
N ILE A 19 -9.38 -8.23 -12.22
CA ILE A 19 -10.66 -8.56 -11.59
C ILE A 19 -11.84 -7.85 -12.26
N GLY A 20 -11.72 -6.54 -12.52
CA GLY A 20 -12.77 -5.78 -13.19
C GLY A 20 -14.08 -5.65 -12.40
N ARG A 21 -14.04 -5.49 -11.07
CA ARG A 21 -15.25 -5.37 -10.24
C ARG A 21 -15.99 -4.03 -10.43
N ALA A 22 -17.31 -4.08 -10.65
CA ALA A 22 -18.17 -2.90 -10.71
C ALA A 22 -18.15 -2.07 -9.41
N ARG A 23 -18.15 -0.74 -9.56
CA ARG A 23 -18.29 0.20 -8.43
C ARG A 23 -19.75 0.25 -7.94
N PRO A 24 -19.99 0.59 -6.65
CA PRO A 24 -21.34 0.65 -6.08
C PRO A 24 -22.32 1.51 -6.90
N PHE A 25 -21.90 2.70 -7.34
CA PHE A 25 -22.75 3.61 -8.15
C PHE A 25 -23.24 3.05 -9.49
N ARG A 26 -22.76 1.88 -9.94
CA ARG A 26 -23.24 1.22 -11.16
C ARG A 26 -24.51 0.40 -10.94
N ASP A 27 -24.95 0.21 -9.69
CA ASP A 27 -26.16 -0.55 -9.31
C ASP A 27 -26.22 -1.96 -9.92
N ARG A 28 -25.05 -2.60 -10.10
CA ARG A 28 -24.90 -3.95 -10.67
C ARG A 28 -24.72 -5.04 -9.61
N GLY A 29 -24.74 -4.66 -8.34
CA GLY A 29 -24.31 -5.50 -7.23
C GLY A 29 -22.80 -5.68 -7.18
N ASP A 30 -22.35 -6.37 -6.14
CA ASP A 30 -20.95 -6.47 -5.76
C ASP A 30 -20.24 -7.69 -6.39
N GLY A 31 -21.00 -8.58 -7.04
CA GLY A 31 -20.52 -9.75 -7.80
C GLY A 31 -20.39 -9.54 -9.31
N TYR A 32 -20.67 -8.34 -9.83
CA TYR A 32 -20.51 -8.06 -11.25
C TYR A 32 -19.04 -7.80 -11.59
N LEU A 33 -18.45 -8.70 -12.40
CA LEU A 33 -17.06 -8.66 -12.82
C LEU A 33 -16.94 -8.52 -14.33
N LEU A 34 -16.03 -7.66 -14.77
CA LEU A 34 -15.71 -7.40 -16.16
C LEU A 34 -14.19 -7.33 -16.35
N PRO A 35 -13.51 -8.48 -16.27
CA PRO A 35 -12.04 -8.52 -16.24
C PRO A 35 -11.43 -8.06 -17.57
N PHE A 36 -10.17 -7.64 -17.52
CA PHE A 36 -9.33 -7.24 -18.66
C PHE A 36 -9.87 -6.05 -19.47
N ARG A 37 -10.67 -5.19 -18.83
CA ARG A 37 -11.18 -3.95 -19.44
C ARG A 37 -10.61 -2.72 -18.77
N TRP A 38 -10.30 -1.72 -19.59
CA TRP A 38 -9.92 -0.37 -19.14
C TRP A 38 -11.20 0.46 -18.95
N ASP A 39 -11.88 0.26 -17.83
CA ASP A 39 -13.06 1.02 -17.44
C ASP A 39 -12.95 1.34 -15.94
N ASP A 40 -12.74 2.60 -15.58
CA ASP A 40 -12.60 3.03 -14.18
C ASP A 40 -13.78 2.56 -13.32
N ALA A 41 -14.97 2.49 -13.89
CA ALA A 41 -16.15 2.11 -13.14
C ALA A 41 -16.35 0.59 -13.05
N GLN A 42 -15.45 -0.19 -13.65
CA GLN A 42 -15.19 -1.62 -13.37
C GLN A 42 -13.90 -1.81 -12.55
N TRP A 43 -13.28 -0.75 -12.06
CA TRP A 43 -12.05 -0.85 -11.27
C TRP A 43 -12.31 -0.55 -9.80
N SER A 44 -13.29 -1.23 -9.20
CA SER A 44 -13.58 -1.05 -7.78
C SER A 44 -12.59 -1.79 -6.88
N LEU A 45 -12.37 -3.09 -7.11
CA LEU A 45 -11.48 -3.94 -6.31
C LEU A 45 -10.06 -3.97 -6.88
N PRO A 46 -9.00 -3.75 -6.08
CA PRO A 46 -8.97 -3.14 -4.75
C PRO A 46 -8.99 -1.60 -4.78
N SER A 47 -9.31 -0.98 -3.65
CA SER A 47 -9.34 0.49 -3.53
C SER A 47 -7.92 1.08 -3.54
N GLY A 48 -7.62 1.94 -4.52
CA GLY A 48 -6.32 2.60 -4.64
C GLY A 48 -6.04 3.60 -3.52
N HIS A 49 -7.06 4.37 -3.10
CA HIS A 49 -6.91 5.31 -1.98
C HIS A 49 -6.65 4.57 -0.67
N ALA A 50 -7.37 3.46 -0.44
CA ALA A 50 -7.15 2.60 0.72
C ALA A 50 -5.77 1.92 0.69
N THR A 51 -5.28 1.56 -0.51
CA THR A 51 -3.93 1.04 -0.71
C THR A 51 -2.88 2.07 -0.28
N VAL A 52 -2.96 3.30 -0.77
CA VAL A 52 -2.00 4.37 -0.42
C VAL A 52 -2.01 4.64 1.09
N ALA A 53 -3.21 4.79 1.69
CA ALA A 53 -3.34 4.99 3.13
C ALA A 53 -2.77 3.80 3.92
N GLY A 54 -3.04 2.58 3.48
CA GLY A 54 -2.48 1.36 4.05
C GLY A 54 -0.97 1.30 3.94
N THR A 55 -0.36 1.70 2.82
CA THR A 55 1.09 1.75 2.64
C THR A 55 1.74 2.73 3.60
N ILE A 56 1.17 3.94 3.74
CA ILE A 56 1.66 4.93 4.70
C ILE A 56 1.58 4.37 6.13
N ALA A 57 0.48 3.70 6.48
CA ALA A 57 0.32 3.06 7.78
C ALA A 57 1.34 1.93 8.00
N GLY A 58 1.51 1.03 7.05
CA GLY A 58 2.47 -0.07 7.11
C GLY A 58 3.91 0.41 7.34
N VAL A 59 4.36 1.41 6.56
CA VAL A 59 5.69 2.01 6.72
C VAL A 59 5.82 2.71 8.08
N THR A 60 4.79 3.45 8.50
CA THR A 60 4.80 4.16 9.79
C THR A 60 4.88 3.18 10.96
N TRP A 61 4.11 2.09 10.90
CA TRP A 61 4.11 1.06 11.94
C TRP A 61 5.44 0.29 12.01
N ALA A 62 6.09 0.06 10.87
CA ALA A 62 7.40 -0.56 10.82
C ALA A 62 8.50 0.34 11.43
N ARG A 63 8.54 1.63 11.04
CA ARG A 63 9.64 2.54 11.40
C ARG A 63 9.47 3.27 12.73
N SER A 64 8.22 3.50 13.15
CA SER A 64 7.93 4.30 14.35
C SER A 64 7.38 3.44 15.46
N ARG A 65 7.91 3.63 16.68
CA ARG A 65 7.33 3.10 17.93
C ARG A 65 6.44 4.12 18.64
N CYS A 66 6.36 5.37 18.14
CA CYS A 66 5.54 6.41 18.75
C CYS A 66 4.05 6.09 18.56
N TRP A 67 3.32 5.96 19.66
CA TRP A 67 1.90 5.59 19.64
C TRP A 67 1.05 6.63 18.89
N LEU A 68 1.37 7.93 19.03
CA LEU A 68 0.63 9.00 18.33
C LEU A 68 0.72 8.83 16.82
N LEU A 69 1.91 8.54 16.28
CA LEU A 69 2.11 8.36 14.84
C LEU A 69 1.41 7.12 14.32
N ARG A 70 1.43 6.02 15.09
CA ARG A 70 0.72 4.79 14.74
C ARG A 70 -0.80 5.02 14.72
N SER A 71 -1.33 5.70 15.74
CA SER A 71 -2.74 6.04 15.83
C SER A 71 -3.18 7.00 14.73
N ALA A 72 -2.38 8.02 14.42
CA ALA A 72 -2.66 8.94 13.32
C ALA A 72 -2.70 8.22 11.97
N ALA A 73 -1.80 7.27 11.74
CA ALA A 73 -1.80 6.46 10.53
C ALA A 73 -3.02 5.52 10.45
N THR A 74 -3.45 4.93 11.57
CA THR A 74 -4.70 4.17 11.64
C THR A 74 -5.91 5.06 11.35
N ALA A 75 -5.96 6.27 11.92
CA ALA A 75 -7.03 7.23 11.66
C ALA A 75 -7.08 7.62 10.18
N LEU A 76 -5.92 7.81 9.53
CA LEU A 76 -5.86 8.07 8.08
C LEU A 76 -6.52 6.95 7.28
N VAL A 77 -6.24 5.68 7.59
CA VAL A 77 -6.88 4.52 6.93
C VAL A 77 -8.39 4.56 7.10
N LEU A 78 -8.88 4.82 8.33
CA LEU A 78 -10.31 4.86 8.63
C LEU A 78 -11.01 6.01 7.90
N VAL A 79 -10.45 7.21 7.93
CA VAL A 79 -11.03 8.40 7.28
C VAL A 79 -11.06 8.22 5.77
N VAL A 80 -9.95 7.76 5.16
CA VAL A 80 -9.88 7.55 3.72
C VAL A 80 -10.80 6.43 3.27
N GLY A 81 -10.79 5.30 3.99
CA GLY A 81 -11.66 4.16 3.72
C GLY A 81 -13.13 4.51 3.84
N GLY A 82 -13.52 5.15 4.94
CA GLY A 82 -14.87 5.63 5.19
C GLY A 82 -15.34 6.61 4.11
N ALA A 83 -14.51 7.57 3.70
CA ALA A 83 -14.86 8.51 2.64
C ALA A 83 -15.11 7.81 1.28
N ARG A 84 -14.36 6.73 0.97
CA ARG A 84 -14.56 5.97 -0.27
C ARG A 84 -15.86 5.16 -0.27
N ILE A 85 -16.25 4.61 0.88
CA ILE A 85 -17.52 3.90 1.06
C ILE A 85 -18.66 4.91 1.00
N TYR A 86 -18.58 6.00 1.75
CA TYR A 86 -19.60 7.05 1.79
C TYR A 86 -19.89 7.68 0.43
N SER A 87 -18.89 7.74 -0.46
CA SER A 87 -19.04 8.30 -1.81
C SER A 87 -19.46 7.29 -2.88
N ASP A 88 -19.92 6.09 -2.48
CA ASP A 88 -20.30 4.98 -3.37
C ASP A 88 -19.24 4.60 -4.41
N LYS A 89 -17.95 4.85 -4.11
CA LYS A 89 -16.85 4.56 -5.02
C LYS A 89 -16.31 3.14 -4.86
N HIS A 90 -16.48 2.57 -3.67
CA HIS A 90 -15.90 1.28 -3.28
C HIS A 90 -16.78 0.56 -2.27
N TRP A 91 -16.87 -0.76 -2.43
CA TRP A 91 -17.42 -1.65 -1.42
C TRP A 91 -16.47 -1.73 -0.21
N THR A 92 -17.01 -2.07 0.95
CA THR A 92 -16.20 -2.28 2.16
C THR A 92 -15.08 -3.29 1.95
N SER A 93 -15.33 -4.36 1.19
CA SER A 93 -14.31 -5.36 0.85
C SER A 93 -13.22 -4.81 -0.07
N ASP A 94 -13.50 -3.82 -0.92
CA ASP A 94 -12.47 -3.18 -1.74
C ASP A 94 -11.51 -2.34 -0.90
N VAL A 95 -12.07 -1.66 0.11
CA VAL A 95 -11.30 -0.86 1.06
C VAL A 95 -10.43 -1.77 1.90
N LEU A 96 -10.99 -2.84 2.47
CA LEU A 96 -10.22 -3.81 3.25
C LEU A 96 -9.10 -4.45 2.42
N ALA A 97 -9.39 -4.93 1.21
CA ALA A 97 -8.39 -5.51 0.33
C ALA A 97 -7.27 -4.51 -0.01
N GLY A 98 -7.63 -3.29 -0.38
CA GLY A 98 -6.65 -2.23 -0.67
C GLY A 98 -5.78 -1.91 0.53
N THR A 99 -6.38 -1.68 1.70
CA THR A 99 -5.65 -1.42 2.94
C THR A 99 -4.70 -2.55 3.30
N THR A 100 -5.12 -3.82 3.19
CA THR A 100 -4.27 -4.98 3.47
C THR A 100 -3.07 -5.05 2.53
N ILE A 101 -3.27 -4.85 1.21
CA ILE A 101 -2.18 -4.81 0.23
C ILE A 101 -1.18 -3.71 0.60
N GLY A 102 -1.68 -2.51 0.91
CA GLY A 102 -0.85 -1.38 1.29
C GLY A 102 -0.04 -1.65 2.55
N ILE A 103 -0.68 -2.10 3.64
CA ILE A 103 -0.02 -2.41 4.91
C ILE A 103 1.05 -3.47 4.72
N ALA A 104 0.73 -4.58 4.07
CA ALA A 104 1.66 -5.68 3.86
C ALA A 104 2.90 -5.24 3.07
N THR A 105 2.68 -4.51 1.98
CA THR A 105 3.78 -4.00 1.14
C THR A 105 4.62 -2.97 1.90
N GLY A 106 3.96 -1.98 2.52
CA GLY A 106 4.63 -0.92 3.25
C GLY A 106 5.43 -1.41 4.44
N TYR A 107 4.86 -2.31 5.23
CA TYR A 107 5.51 -2.89 6.40
C TYR A 107 6.68 -3.80 5.99
N GLY A 108 6.46 -4.67 4.98
CA GLY A 108 7.49 -5.60 4.48
C GLY A 108 8.72 -4.88 3.93
N LEU A 109 8.52 -3.93 3.00
CA LEU A 109 9.63 -3.19 2.40
C LEU A 109 10.35 -2.29 3.42
N ALA A 110 9.61 -1.67 4.34
CA ALA A 110 10.24 -0.85 5.37
C ALA A 110 11.17 -1.66 6.29
N ARG A 111 10.82 -2.92 6.59
CA ARG A 111 11.68 -3.82 7.37
C ARG A 111 12.85 -4.39 6.57
N SER A 112 12.67 -4.66 5.27
CA SER A 112 13.78 -5.14 4.44
C SER A 112 14.84 -4.05 4.25
N GLU A 113 14.44 -2.78 4.10
CA GLU A 113 15.37 -1.66 4.07
C GLU A 113 16.20 -1.55 5.36
N GLU A 114 15.58 -1.78 6.52
CA GLU A 114 16.28 -1.78 7.82
C GLU A 114 17.26 -2.97 7.98
N SER A 115 17.00 -4.08 7.29
CA SER A 115 17.86 -5.27 7.31
C SER A 115 18.94 -5.27 6.23
N SER A 116 18.90 -4.31 5.29
CA SER A 116 19.91 -4.17 4.25
C SER A 116 21.19 -3.58 4.85
N HIS A 117 22.13 -4.45 5.17
CA HIS A 117 23.48 -4.09 5.60
C HIS A 117 24.10 -3.04 4.67
N ALA A 118 24.32 -1.83 5.18
CA ALA A 118 25.06 -0.81 4.45
C ALA A 118 26.54 -1.22 4.44
N TRP A 119 27.08 -1.53 3.25
CA TRP A 119 28.51 -1.72 3.08
C TRP A 119 29.17 -0.34 3.06
N LEU A 120 29.91 -0.03 4.13
CA LEU A 120 30.65 1.22 4.23
C LEU A 120 32.06 0.99 3.66
N LEU A 121 32.42 1.80 2.65
CA LEU A 121 33.78 1.86 2.13
C LEU A 121 34.57 2.86 2.98
N LEU A 122 35.46 2.35 3.82
CA LEU A 122 36.32 3.19 4.65
C LEU A 122 37.74 3.23 4.07
N PRO A 123 38.33 4.43 3.88
CA PRO A 123 39.74 4.53 3.56
C PRO A 123 40.57 4.01 4.74
N SER A 124 41.50 3.11 4.46
CA SER A 124 42.44 2.53 5.42
C SER A 124 43.87 2.69 4.94
N PRO A 125 44.88 2.72 5.83
CA PRO A 125 46.28 2.75 5.42
C PRO A 125 46.61 1.48 4.63
N GLY A 126 46.64 1.57 3.29
CA GLY A 126 46.82 0.44 2.38
C GLY A 126 45.68 0.17 1.39
N GLY A 127 44.56 0.91 1.43
CA GLY A 127 43.47 0.77 0.45
C GLY A 127 42.08 1.01 1.02
N ILE A 128 41.04 0.45 0.39
CA ILE A 128 39.65 0.57 0.82
C ILE A 128 39.23 -0.71 1.55
N ARG A 129 38.71 -0.57 2.77
CA ARG A 129 38.09 -1.68 3.52
C ARG A 129 36.57 -1.63 3.35
N LEU A 130 35.99 -2.79 3.02
CA LEU A 130 34.56 -3.04 3.11
C LEU A 130 34.23 -3.42 4.56
N CYS A 131 33.49 -2.57 5.26
CA CYS A 131 32.92 -2.91 6.55
C CYS A 131 31.40 -3.03 6.42
N ALA A 132 30.84 -4.11 6.97
CA ALA A 132 29.41 -4.14 7.22
C ALA A 132 29.11 -3.12 8.33
N ALA A 133 28.29 -2.11 8.05
CA ALA A 133 27.67 -1.32 9.11
C ALA A 133 26.59 -2.21 9.74
N TRP A 134 26.78 -2.54 11.02
CA TRP A 134 25.82 -3.26 11.85
C TRP A 134 24.91 -2.26 12.55
#